data_AF-A0A177NXZ2-F1
#
_entry.id   AF-A0A177NXZ2-F1
#
_cell.length_a   1.000
_cell.length_b   1.000
_cell.length_c   1.000
_cell.angle_alpha   90.00
_cell.angle_beta   90.00
_cell.angle_gamma   90.00
#
_symmetry.space_group_name_H-M   'P 1'
#
loop_
_entity.id
_entity.type
_entity.pdbx_description
1 polymer ?
#
loop_
_entity_poly.entity_id
_entity_poly.type
_entity_poly.pdbx_seq_one_letter_code
_entity_poly.pdbx_strand_id
1 'polypeptide(L)'
;MRKPLTIHEDDRRDRLHYIEEWIDHRGLKQADVCRELGISKGTVSKWCSGDLPGEDNVKRLAVLLNTDPISLFRHPLDDWLTHFFQNRRDEELSRMVDVLRAAFPRDDIRDLITKSDDQTETVNKFGSRKKDR
;
A
#
# COMPACT_ATOMS: atom_id res chain seq x y z
N MET A 1 17.08 2.60 -10.98
CA MET A 1 17.23 3.66 -9.95
C MET A 1 15.85 4.06 -9.47
N ARG A 2 15.49 3.79 -8.21
CA ARG A 2 14.23 4.29 -7.63
C ARG A 2 14.47 5.74 -7.21
N LYS A 3 13.65 6.68 -7.70
CA LYS A 3 13.71 8.09 -7.31
C LYS A 3 13.46 8.20 -5.79
N PRO A 4 14.13 9.11 -5.07
CA PRO A 4 13.80 9.37 -3.67
C PRO A 4 12.34 9.81 -3.58
N LEU A 5 11.60 9.28 -2.60
CA LEU A 5 10.25 9.72 -2.25
C LEU A 5 10.37 11.12 -1.63
N THR A 6 10.44 12.15 -2.46
CA THR A 6 10.21 13.52 -2.03
C THR A 6 8.80 13.57 -1.48
N ILE A 7 8.68 13.76 -0.16
CA ILE A 7 7.42 14.21 0.46
C ILE A 7 7.14 15.54 -0.25
N HIS A 8 6.15 15.54 -1.13
CA HIS A 8 5.75 16.75 -1.83
C HIS A 8 5.09 17.67 -0.81
N GLU A 9 5.90 18.47 -0.11
CA GLU A 9 5.46 19.71 0.55
C GLU A 9 5.07 20.72 -0.55
N ASP A 10 4.05 20.37 -1.33
CA ASP A 10 3.56 21.23 -2.41
C ASP A 10 2.16 21.74 -2.07
N ASP A 11 1.97 23.00 -2.42
CA ASP A 11 0.93 23.95 -2.09
C ASP A 11 -0.49 23.50 -2.51
N ARG A 12 -0.98 22.38 -1.98
CA ARG A 12 -2.30 21.78 -2.28
C ARG A 12 -3.29 21.98 -1.13
N ARG A 13 -3.37 23.20 -0.59
CA ARG A 13 -4.05 23.56 0.69
C ARG A 13 -5.51 23.13 0.86
N ASP A 14 -6.18 22.60 -0.16
CA ASP A 14 -7.61 22.21 -0.12
C ASP A 14 -7.90 20.71 -0.38
N ARG A 15 -6.89 19.83 -0.53
CA ARG A 15 -7.18 18.40 -0.68
C ARG A 15 -7.42 17.75 0.68
N LEU A 16 -8.65 17.28 0.88
CA LEU A 16 -9.06 16.59 2.11
C LEU A 16 -8.53 15.16 2.20
N HIS A 17 -7.98 14.59 1.12
CA HIS A 17 -7.55 13.20 1.05
C HIS A 17 -6.29 13.01 0.19
N TYR A 18 -5.69 11.83 0.29
CA TYR A 18 -4.39 11.47 -0.31
C TYR A 18 -4.50 10.26 -1.26
N ILE A 19 -5.61 10.14 -1.99
CA ILE A 19 -5.89 8.95 -2.82
C ILE A 19 -4.81 8.76 -3.90
N GLU A 20 -4.31 9.83 -4.53
CA GLU A 20 -3.24 9.77 -5.54
C GLU A 20 -1.97 9.16 -4.94
N GLU A 21 -1.57 9.67 -3.79
CA GLU A 21 -0.39 9.23 -3.06
C GLU A 21 -0.53 7.78 -2.59
N TRP A 22 -1.72 7.37 -2.15
CA TRP A 22 -2.00 5.98 -1.79
C TRP A 22 -1.92 5.02 -3.00
N ILE A 23 -2.43 5.43 -4.16
CA ILE A 23 -2.34 4.66 -5.40
C ILE A 23 -0.87 4.46 -5.78
N ASP A 24 -0.10 5.55 -5.77
CA ASP A 24 1.33 5.52 -6.09
C ASP A 24 2.14 4.71 -5.07
N HIS A 25 1.82 4.84 -3.78
CA HIS A 25 2.45 4.08 -2.69
C HIS A 25 2.23 2.57 -2.85
N ARG A 26 1.06 2.16 -3.35
CA ARG A 26 0.76 0.75 -3.67
C ARG A 26 1.29 0.30 -5.04
N GLY A 27 1.95 1.19 -5.79
CA GLY A 27 2.47 0.89 -7.13
C GLY A 27 1.39 0.63 -8.17
N LEU A 28 0.17 1.10 -7.91
CA LEU A 28 -0.96 0.98 -8.83
C LEU A 28 -0.99 2.17 -9.79
N LYS A 29 -1.62 2.00 -10.96
CA LYS A 29 -1.96 3.12 -11.84
C LYS A 29 -3.45 3.43 -11.72
N GLN A 30 -3.85 4.65 -12.09
CA GLN A 30 -5.27 5.01 -12.18
C GLN A 30 -6.08 4.02 -13.05
N ALA A 31 -5.46 3.48 -14.11
CA ALA A 31 -6.08 2.48 -14.97
C ALA A 31 -6.37 1.16 -14.23
N ASP A 32 -5.51 0.77 -13.28
CA ASP A 32 -5.73 -0.40 -12.45
C ASP A 32 -6.91 -0.15 -11.52
N VAL A 33 -6.97 1.01 -10.87
CA VAL A 33 -8.12 1.41 -10.03
C VAL A 33 -9.44 1.40 -10.81
N CYS A 34 -9.44 1.91 -12.05
CA CYS A 34 -10.61 1.87 -12.93
C CYS A 34 -11.06 0.43 -13.21
N ARG A 35 -10.11 -0.47 -13.49
CA ARG A 35 -10.38 -1.88 -13.79
C ARG A 35 -10.91 -2.62 -12.57
N GLU A 36 -10.26 -2.48 -11.42
CA GLU A 36 -10.64 -3.20 -10.20
C GLU A 36 -11.98 -2.71 -9.61
N LEU A 37 -12.26 -1.40 -9.71
CA LEU A 37 -13.51 -0.84 -9.20
C LEU A 37 -14.64 -0.79 -10.25
N GLY A 38 -14.34 -1.03 -11.52
CA GLY A 38 -15.32 -0.85 -12.60
C GLY A 38 -15.80 0.61 -12.72
N ILE A 39 -14.92 1.57 -12.46
CA ILE A 39 -15.23 3.01 -12.42
C ILE A 39 -14.61 3.71 -13.62
N SER A 40 -15.28 4.76 -14.11
CA SER A 40 -14.78 5.53 -15.25
C SER A 40 -13.45 6.23 -14.93
N LYS A 41 -12.59 6.34 -15.94
CA LYS A 41 -11.32 7.07 -15.84
C LYS A 41 -11.50 8.53 -15.40
N GLY A 42 -12.57 9.18 -15.86
CA GLY A 42 -12.87 10.56 -15.49
C GLY A 42 -13.16 10.70 -13.99
N THR A 43 -13.87 9.75 -13.41
CA THR A 43 -14.15 9.71 -11.97
C THR A 43 -12.88 9.51 -11.15
N VAL A 44 -12.03 8.55 -11.52
CA VAL A 44 -10.76 8.31 -10.80
C VAL A 44 -9.80 9.49 -10.93
N SER A 45 -9.73 10.13 -12.11
CA SER A 45 -8.91 11.32 -12.34
C SER A 45 -9.36 12.50 -11.48
N LYS A 46 -10.68 12.69 -11.31
CA LYS A 46 -11.25 13.70 -10.41
C LYS A 46 -10.84 13.47 -8.97
N TRP A 47 -10.93 12.21 -8.50
CA TRP A 47 -10.45 11.85 -7.17
C TRP A 47 -8.99 12.19 -7.00
N CYS A 48 -8.11 11.76 -7.92
CA CYS A 48 -6.68 12.07 -7.82
C CYS A 48 -6.39 13.59 -7.83
N SER A 49 -7.27 14.39 -8.43
CA SER A 49 -7.16 15.85 -8.45
C SER A 49 -7.66 16.53 -7.17
N GLY A 50 -8.39 15.82 -6.31
CA GLY A 50 -8.89 16.32 -5.03
C GLY A 50 -10.39 16.17 -4.78
N ASP A 51 -11.19 15.74 -5.77
CA ASP A 51 -12.63 15.55 -5.57
C ASP A 51 -12.88 14.43 -4.54
N LEU A 52 -13.82 14.66 -3.63
CA LEU A 52 -14.15 13.68 -2.60
C LEU A 52 -14.99 12.52 -3.18
N PRO A 53 -14.58 11.25 -2.99
CA PRO A 53 -15.42 10.12 -3.36
C PRO A 53 -16.64 10.03 -2.42
N GLY A 54 -17.77 9.56 -2.95
CA GLY A 54 -18.90 9.16 -2.09
C GLY A 54 -18.53 7.99 -1.16
N GLU A 55 -19.29 7.83 -0.07
CA GLU A 55 -19.00 6.88 1.01
C GLU A 55 -18.74 5.45 0.52
N ASP A 56 -19.57 4.95 -0.40
CA ASP A 56 -19.40 3.60 -0.96
C ASP A 56 -18.08 3.45 -1.73
N ASN A 57 -17.68 4.49 -2.46
CA ASN A 57 -16.41 4.49 -3.19
C ASN A 57 -15.22 4.59 -2.26
N VAL A 58 -15.34 5.33 -1.14
CA VAL A 58 -14.30 5.38 -0.10
C VAL A 58 -14.07 3.98 0.47
N LYS A 59 -15.14 3.25 0.82
CA LYS A 59 -15.02 1.87 1.33
C LYS A 59 -14.35 0.95 0.33
N ARG A 60 -14.72 1.04 -0.95
CA ARG A 60 -14.15 0.22 -2.03
C ARG A 60 -12.67 0.55 -2.29
N LEU A 61 -12.32 1.84 -2.27
CA LEU A 61 -10.93 2.29 -2.36
C LEU A 61 -10.09 1.79 -1.18
N ALA A 62 -10.64 1.86 0.03
CA ALA A 62 -9.96 1.38 1.23
C ALA A 62 -9.63 -0.12 1.14
N VAL A 63 -10.60 -0.93 0.67
CA VAL A 63 -10.39 -2.36 0.40
C VAL A 63 -9.31 -2.57 -0.67
N LEU A 64 -9.40 -1.87 -1.81
CA LEU A 64 -8.43 -2.00 -2.90
C LEU A 64 -7.01 -1.61 -2.46
N LEU A 65 -6.88 -0.55 -1.69
CA LEU A 65 -5.61 -0.01 -1.20
C LEU A 65 -5.16 -0.70 0.10
N ASN A 66 -5.90 -1.72 0.55
CA ASN A 66 -5.66 -2.49 1.77
C ASN A 66 -5.38 -1.58 2.98
N THR A 67 -6.28 -0.64 3.23
CA THR A 67 -6.18 0.37 4.28
C THR A 67 -7.55 0.63 4.89
N ASP A 68 -7.59 1.39 5.99
CA ASP A 68 -8.85 1.84 6.59
C ASP A 68 -9.43 3.05 5.82
N PRO A 69 -10.76 3.20 5.68
CA PRO A 69 -11.38 4.36 5.07
C PRO A 69 -10.86 5.71 5.59
N ILE A 70 -10.60 5.82 6.90
CA ILE A 70 -10.10 7.05 7.53
C ILE A 70 -8.65 7.33 7.13
N SER A 71 -7.86 6.29 6.88
CA SER A 71 -6.46 6.43 6.47
C SER A 71 -6.30 7.05 5.08
N LEU A 72 -7.32 7.00 4.21
CA LEU A 72 -7.30 7.69 2.91
C LEU A 72 -7.21 9.22 3.06
N PHE A 73 -7.62 9.75 4.22
CA PHE A 73 -7.57 11.17 4.56
C PHE A 73 -6.22 11.58 5.17
N ARG A 74 -5.27 10.65 5.24
CA ARG A 74 -3.91 10.86 5.74
C ARG A 74 -2.92 10.45 4.66
N HIS A 75 -1.78 11.11 4.62
CA HIS A 75 -0.75 10.77 3.67
C HIS A 75 -0.23 9.35 3.98
N PRO A 76 0.02 8.47 2.98
CA PRO A 76 0.41 7.08 3.21
C PRO A 76 1.75 6.91 3.93
N LEU A 77 2.59 7.95 3.91
CA LEU A 77 3.86 8.02 4.67
C LEU A 77 3.73 8.82 5.97
N ASP A 78 2.54 9.32 6.31
CA ASP A 78 2.29 10.04 7.56
C ASP A 78 2.13 9.02 8.69
N ASP A 79 3.27 8.48 9.08
CA ASP A 79 3.38 7.49 10.13
C ASP A 79 3.21 8.20 11.48
N TRP A 80 1.97 8.26 11.96
CA TRP A 80 1.70 8.58 13.36
C TRP A 80 2.51 7.68 14.31
N LEU A 81 2.84 6.45 13.87
CA LEU A 81 3.72 5.51 14.56
C LEU A 81 5.16 6.03 14.63
N THR A 82 5.67 6.57 13.54
CA THR A 82 6.99 7.19 13.47
C THR A 82 7.04 8.39 14.40
N HIS A 83 6.03 9.26 14.40
CA HIS A 83 5.93 10.36 15.37
C HIS A 83 5.79 9.88 16.82
N PHE A 84 5.06 8.79 17.05
CA PHE A 84 4.90 8.18 18.37
C PHE A 84 6.22 7.66 18.93
N PHE A 85 7.10 7.12 18.09
CA PHE A 85 8.41 6.60 18.48
C PHE A 85 9.53 7.65 18.48
N GLN A 86 9.43 8.70 17.66
CA GLN A 86 10.46 9.75 17.53
C GLN A 86 10.78 10.50 18.84
N ASN A 87 9.83 10.60 19.77
CA ASN A 87 10.01 11.31 21.05
C ASN A 87 10.25 10.36 22.24
N ARG A 88 10.52 9.07 22.00
CA ARG A 88 10.73 8.08 23.05
C ARG A 88 12.23 7.84 23.24
N ARG A 89 12.64 7.63 24.50
CA ARG A 89 14.03 7.27 24.82
C ARG A 89 14.32 5.83 24.38
N ASP A 90 15.58 5.53 24.06
CA ASP A 90 16.00 4.20 23.59
C ASP A 90 15.56 3.07 24.55
N GLU A 91 15.66 3.29 25.86
CA GLU A 91 15.21 2.34 26.89
C GLU A 91 13.69 2.08 26.87
N GLU A 92 12.90 3.07 26.47
CA GLU A 92 11.45 2.95 26.37
C GLU A 92 11.06 2.21 25.09
N LEU A 93 11.78 2.47 23.99
CA LEU A 93 11.65 1.73 22.75
C LEU A 93 11.98 0.24 22.94
N SER A 94 13.07 -0.10 23.64
CA SER A 94 13.41 -1.49 23.95
C SER A 94 12.29 -2.20 24.72
N ARG A 95 11.73 -1.56 25.76
CA ARG A 95 10.61 -2.15 26.52
C ARG A 95 9.35 -2.34 25.67
N MET A 96 9.03 -1.40 24.80
CA MET A 96 7.91 -1.54 23.86
C MET A 96 8.13 -2.72 22.91
N VAL A 97 9.35 -2.89 22.39
CA VAL A 97 9.71 -4.03 21.55
C VAL A 97 9.55 -5.36 22.29
N ASP A 98 9.99 -5.43 23.55
CA ASP A 98 9.88 -6.65 24.36
C ASP A 98 8.41 -7.02 24.63
N VAL A 99 7.57 -6.03 24.96
CA VAL A 99 6.12 -6.22 25.14
C VAL A 99 5.48 -6.71 23.84
N LEU A 100 5.81 -6.10 22.70
CA LEU A 100 5.26 -6.49 21.41
C LEU A 100 5.71 -7.90 20.99
N ARG A 101 6.95 -8.30 21.30
CA ARG A 101 7.46 -9.67 21.08
C ARG A 101 6.77 -10.70 21.97
N ALA A 102 6.47 -10.35 23.22
CA ALA A 102 5.77 -11.23 24.14
C ALA A 102 4.28 -11.37 23.78
N ALA A 103 3.63 -10.28 23.35
CA ALA A 103 2.22 -10.27 22.95
C ALA A 103 1.97 -10.92 21.58
N PHE A 104 2.94 -10.78 20.67
CA PHE A 104 2.91 -11.38 19.33
C PHE A 104 4.21 -12.17 19.12
N PRO A 105 4.35 -13.35 19.74
CA PRO A 105 5.51 -14.21 19.54
C PRO A 105 5.54 -14.66 18.07
N ARG A 106 6.29 -13.93 17.24
CA ARG A 106 6.44 -14.22 15.82
C ARG A 106 7.55 -15.24 15.64
N ASP A 107 7.21 -16.51 15.63
CA ASP A 107 8.11 -17.56 15.11
C ASP A 107 8.20 -17.53 13.56
N ASP A 108 7.28 -16.82 12.88
CA ASP A 108 7.03 -17.08 11.45
C ASP A 108 7.38 -15.96 10.44
N ILE A 109 8.11 -14.88 10.79
CA ILE A 109 8.48 -13.90 9.72
C ILE A 109 9.45 -14.52 8.71
N ARG A 110 10.42 -15.34 9.18
CA ARG A 110 11.38 -16.03 8.29
C ARG A 110 10.72 -17.13 7.46
N ASP A 111 9.67 -17.75 7.98
CA ASP A 111 8.94 -18.85 7.32
C ASP A 111 7.94 -18.35 6.28
N LEU A 112 7.49 -17.10 6.38
CA LEU A 112 6.60 -16.48 5.38
C LEU A 112 7.35 -15.88 4.18
N ILE A 113 8.61 -15.46 4.35
CA ILE A 113 9.44 -14.93 3.24
C ILE A 113 10.06 -16.06 2.41
N THR A 114 10.36 -17.21 3.02
CA THR A 114 10.93 -18.37 2.30
C THR A 114 9.89 -19.17 1.52
N LYS A 115 8.61 -19.12 1.90
CA LYS A 115 7.52 -19.83 1.19
C LYS A 115 6.98 -19.08 -0.03
N SER A 116 7.33 -17.80 -0.24
CA SER A 116 6.90 -17.05 -1.43
C SER A 116 7.78 -17.26 -2.66
N ASP A 117 9.02 -17.73 -2.48
CA ASP A 117 9.97 -17.95 -3.59
C ASP A 117 9.82 -19.34 -4.25
N ASP A 118 9.04 -20.26 -3.65
CA ASP A 118 8.89 -21.65 -4.11
C ASP A 118 7.68 -21.88 -5.05
N GLN A 119 6.93 -20.83 -5.41
CA GLN A 119 5.76 -20.96 -6.31
C GLN A 119 6.04 -20.52 -7.77
N THR A 120 7.27 -20.13 -8.13
CA THR A 120 7.59 -19.74 -9.52
C THR A 120 8.07 -20.87 -10.43
N GLU A 121 8.25 -22.11 -9.96
CA GLU A 121 8.80 -23.19 -10.81
C GLU A 121 7.78 -24.16 -11.44
N THR A 122 6.48 -24.02 -11.23
CA THR A 122 5.50 -24.97 -11.83
C THR A 122 4.84 -24.51 -13.13
N VAL A 123 5.25 -23.39 -13.72
CA VAL A 123 4.75 -22.94 -15.05
C VAL A 123 5.86 -22.99 -16.11
N ASN A 124 6.52 -24.14 -16.28
CA ASN A 124 7.29 -24.38 -17.51
C ASN A 124 7.29 -25.86 -17.96
N LYS A 125 6.11 -26.50 -17.93
CA LYS A 125 5.93 -27.88 -18.40
C LYS A 125 4.74 -28.05 -19.37
N PHE A 126 4.48 -27.08 -20.24
CA PHE A 126 3.62 -27.29 -21.41
C PHE A 126 4.12 -26.45 -22.60
N GLY A 127 5.04 -27.03 -23.39
CA GLY A 127 5.59 -26.32 -24.55
C GLY A 127 6.66 -27.06 -25.34
N SER A 128 6.53 -28.38 -25.52
CA SER A 128 7.35 -29.11 -26.50
C SER A 128 6.46 -29.85 -27.49
N ARG A 129 5.84 -29.09 -28.41
CA ARG A 129 5.41 -29.65 -29.69
C ARG A 129 6.61 -29.57 -30.64
N LYS A 130 7.22 -30.73 -30.88
CA LYS A 130 8.14 -30.93 -32.00
C LYS A 130 7.44 -30.51 -33.29
N LYS A 131 8.07 -29.57 -33.98
CA LYS A 131 7.87 -29.26 -35.38
C LYS A 131 8.94 -30.06 -36.10
N ASP A 132 8.56 -31.17 -36.70
CA ASP A 132 9.39 -31.82 -37.71
C ASP A 132 8.52 -32.19 -38.90
N ARG A 133 9.21 -32.15 -40.02
CA ARG A 133 8.79 -31.88 -41.38
C ARG A 133 8.50 -33.17 -42.14
#